data_AF-A0A409YBZ2-F1
#
_entry.id   AF-A0A409YBZ2-F1
#
_cell.length_a   1.000
_cell.length_b   1.000
_cell.length_c   1.000
_cell.angle_alpha   90.00
_cell.angle_beta   90.00
_cell.angle_gamma   90.00
#
_symmetry.space_group_name_H-M   'P 1'
#
loop_
_entity.id
_entity.type
_entity.pdbx_description
1 polymer ?
#
loop_
_entity_poly.entity_id
_entity_poly.type
_entity_poly.pdbx_seq_one_letter_code
_entity_poly.pdbx_strand_id
1 'polypeptide(L)'
;MEKPKKKQYHHCIPRFILRQFQYGEPGTSTQSDSNPAPAYVPPMRRQRSNSNWRSSITGLKGLKLEIIHFYDVRKGQLAQKQLAKVYGQNNLYRDLKHPTNVDHLEEKLAHLEQEASTVLRAVHLAIPHRGFTISRAELATLRKFLFLMHYRNDAMATRYFEETNPQNAPLVDWIRQYKDKRQLDSNSDVWLDGLRYYLETPHHQIVATAEALKEQYGQERINEMLRKRVDPELDDFHAIEYEGLANYFFLGVWEAAPGTEFILGGNGFGLWEGLVYNTPGVHRLYVVSPRIVIVLRRTILRQPHANDPSVLYSCLADVEIPQPSVSLADKKIYQQAMSAPTEALGRKLIDHYRTTKLAQGDMFTFEIIKLSQEETYAVNEVALLNSNIQDNGSITFSSPSCMLDTLRAYMSSKNTFLGGKKSLFNPLYEKLSSMVASPHTPSSADGRPMVSPTSPLGTDSDADRQFHTFLRYMLLQGVEFPSDYNRSYLVYQMATAGPTLENAFSANIRSMEDEAIAKLKGSYAPPPPSRLTGPRPIQRLKEVLSVDESRQFFTTMARFMDPLGVGKRSHDPLSTVAYEAAMIGVAKWIVLRRPHNLADDLQPFVHLTPLN
;
A
#
# COMPACT_ATOMS: atom_id res chain seq x y z
N MET A 1 34.30 32.82 -4.39
CA MET A 1 33.34 32.19 -3.46
C MET A 1 31.99 32.09 -4.16
N GLU A 2 31.61 30.90 -4.64
CA GLU A 2 30.26 30.69 -5.17
C GLU A 2 29.24 30.91 -4.05
N LYS A 3 28.19 31.69 -4.33
CA LYS A 3 27.07 31.83 -3.38
C LYS A 3 26.51 30.44 -3.08
N PRO A 4 26.28 30.07 -1.81
CA PRO A 4 25.65 28.80 -1.49
C PRO A 4 24.32 28.70 -2.23
N LYS A 5 24.20 27.73 -3.14
CA LYS A 5 23.00 27.59 -3.95
C LYS A 5 21.81 27.35 -3.01
N LYS A 6 20.77 28.18 -3.16
CA LYS A 6 19.58 28.15 -2.29
C LYS A 6 18.98 26.75 -2.27
N LYS A 7 18.60 26.25 -1.09
CA LYS A 7 17.83 25.00 -0.97
C LYS A 7 16.47 25.20 -1.64
N GLN A 8 16.07 24.26 -2.50
CA GLN A 8 14.78 24.29 -3.19
C GLN A 8 13.83 23.29 -2.54
N TYR A 9 12.61 23.71 -2.22
CA TYR A 9 11.59 22.84 -1.65
C TYR A 9 10.76 22.24 -2.77
N HIS A 10 10.77 20.91 -2.87
CA HIS A 10 10.09 20.14 -3.91
C HIS A 10 8.91 19.40 -3.31
N HIS A 11 7.74 19.51 -3.95
CA HIS A 11 6.54 18.83 -3.47
C HIS A 11 6.49 17.39 -4.01
N CYS A 12 6.26 16.44 -3.11
CA CYS A 12 5.92 15.07 -3.49
C CYS A 12 4.47 15.01 -4.00
N ILE A 13 3.55 15.74 -3.34
CA ILE A 13 2.15 15.89 -3.76
C ILE A 13 1.95 17.24 -4.49
N PRO A 14 1.48 17.25 -5.76
CA PRO A 14 1.29 18.46 -6.52
C PRO A 14 0.37 19.45 -5.81
N ARG A 15 0.76 20.72 -5.84
CA ARG A 15 -0.01 21.79 -5.21
C ARG A 15 -1.43 21.91 -5.78
N PHE A 16 -1.64 21.63 -7.06
CA PHE A 16 -2.97 21.72 -7.66
C PHE A 16 -3.95 20.69 -7.11
N ILE A 17 -3.46 19.54 -6.63
CA ILE A 17 -4.25 18.54 -5.91
C ILE A 17 -4.54 19.02 -4.49
N LEU A 18 -3.51 19.46 -3.76
CA LEU A 18 -3.67 19.99 -2.39
C LEU A 18 -4.65 21.17 -2.32
N ARG A 19 -4.73 21.99 -3.39
CA ARG A 19 -5.70 23.09 -3.49
C ARG A 19 -7.15 22.63 -3.47
N GLN A 20 -7.44 21.42 -3.93
CA GLN A 20 -8.79 20.86 -3.84
C GLN A 20 -9.18 20.52 -2.39
N PHE A 21 -8.21 20.48 -1.46
CA PHE A 21 -8.40 20.20 -0.03
C PHE A 21 -8.37 21.45 0.86
N GLN A 22 -8.49 22.64 0.26
CA GLN A 22 -8.41 23.89 1.02
C GLN A 22 -9.57 24.05 1.99
N TYR A 23 -9.23 24.57 3.17
CA TYR A 23 -10.17 24.92 4.21
C TYR A 23 -10.79 26.31 3.95
N GLY A 24 -12.12 26.40 4.05
CA GLY A 24 -12.90 27.65 3.95
C GLY A 24 -13.63 27.83 2.62
N GLU A 25 -14.82 28.43 2.67
CA GLU A 25 -15.71 28.59 1.51
C GLU A 25 -15.02 29.22 0.29
N PRO A 26 -15.29 28.70 -0.93
CA PRO A 26 -14.89 29.36 -2.16
C PRO A 26 -15.73 30.61 -2.37
N GLY A 27 -15.33 31.71 -1.73
CA GLY A 27 -15.70 33.07 -2.11
C GLY A 27 -17.13 33.49 -1.74
N THR A 28 -17.20 34.44 -0.83
CA THR A 28 -18.23 35.49 -0.83
C THR A 28 -18.29 36.16 -2.21
N SER A 29 -19.10 35.62 -3.10
CA SER A 29 -19.76 36.36 -4.16
C SER A 29 -21.25 36.12 -3.97
N THR A 30 -21.94 37.15 -3.52
CA THR A 30 -23.39 37.27 -3.54
C THR A 30 -23.96 36.72 -4.84
N GLN A 31 -24.61 35.56 -4.79
CA GLN A 31 -26.01 35.36 -5.19
C GLN A 31 -26.42 33.90 -5.02
N SER A 32 -27.67 33.75 -4.61
CA SER A 32 -28.44 32.55 -4.35
C SER A 32 -28.40 31.53 -5.50
N ASP A 33 -28.13 30.27 -5.19
CA ASP A 33 -29.14 29.20 -5.28
C ASP A 33 -28.51 27.83 -4.92
N SER A 34 -29.35 26.96 -4.40
CA SER A 34 -29.08 25.66 -3.80
C SER A 34 -28.20 24.69 -4.60
N ASN A 35 -26.98 24.41 -4.12
CA ASN A 35 -26.31 23.09 -4.12
C ASN A 35 -24.93 23.18 -3.43
N PRO A 36 -24.64 22.43 -2.35
CA PRO A 36 -23.32 22.43 -1.74
C PRO A 36 -22.46 21.32 -2.37
N ALA A 37 -21.93 21.57 -3.56
CA ALA A 37 -20.80 20.79 -4.08
C ALA A 37 -19.58 21.72 -4.10
N PRO A 38 -18.42 21.36 -3.50
CA PRO A 38 -17.24 22.19 -3.61
C PRO A 38 -16.81 22.28 -5.08
N ALA A 39 -16.94 23.47 -5.66
CA ALA A 39 -16.52 23.75 -7.03
C ALA A 39 -15.00 23.53 -7.17
N TYR A 40 -14.59 22.88 -8.25
CA TYR A 40 -13.18 22.67 -8.60
C TYR A 40 -12.39 23.99 -8.49
N VAL A 41 -11.28 23.99 -7.76
CA VAL A 41 -10.43 25.18 -7.60
C VAL A 41 -9.39 25.19 -8.74
N PRO A 42 -9.49 26.07 -9.75
CA PRO A 42 -8.56 26.07 -10.87
C PRO A 42 -7.13 26.44 -10.44
N PRO A 43 -6.10 25.86 -11.08
CA PRO A 43 -4.73 26.27 -10.84
C PRO A 43 -4.53 27.73 -11.28
N MET A 44 -4.02 28.56 -10.37
CA MET A 44 -3.71 29.96 -10.65
C MET A 44 -2.59 30.03 -11.71
N ARG A 45 -2.88 30.61 -12.88
CA ARG A 45 -1.92 30.80 -13.97
C ARG A 45 -0.77 31.67 -13.43
N ARG A 46 0.47 31.18 -13.43
CA ARG A 46 1.66 31.99 -13.11
C ARG A 46 1.84 33.07 -14.19
N GLN A 47 1.17 34.20 -14.05
CA GLN A 47 1.63 35.43 -14.70
C GLN A 47 2.91 35.86 -14.00
N ARG A 48 4.06 35.55 -14.62
CA ARG A 48 5.33 36.21 -14.32
C ARG A 48 5.20 37.68 -14.71
N SER A 49 4.67 38.52 -13.81
CA SER A 49 4.95 39.94 -13.85
C SER A 49 6.18 40.19 -12.99
N ASN A 50 7.32 40.37 -13.66
CA ASN A 50 8.57 40.84 -13.08
C ASN A 50 8.43 42.35 -12.84
N SER A 51 7.85 42.75 -11.70
CA SER A 51 8.15 44.02 -11.03
C SER A 51 7.47 44.04 -9.65
N ASN A 52 8.25 44.40 -8.63
CA ASN A 52 7.80 44.81 -7.28
C ASN A 52 7.40 43.75 -6.23
N TRP A 53 8.00 42.55 -6.20
CA TRP A 53 7.86 41.63 -5.05
C TRP A 53 8.49 42.18 -3.73
N ARG A 54 9.42 43.14 -3.80
CA ARG A 54 10.14 43.65 -2.61
C ARG A 54 9.52 44.90 -1.96
N SER A 55 8.42 45.43 -2.49
CA SER A 55 7.88 46.74 -2.05
C SER A 55 6.61 46.68 -1.20
N SER A 56 6.12 45.49 -0.79
CA SER A 56 4.89 45.39 0.02
C SER A 56 5.03 44.54 1.30
N ILE A 57 6.20 44.54 1.92
CA ILE A 57 6.36 44.08 3.32
C ILE A 57 5.91 45.20 4.28
N THR A 58 4.78 45.84 4.02
CA THR A 58 4.11 46.82 4.89
C THR A 58 2.69 46.99 4.38
N GLY A 59 1.78 46.06 4.72
CA GLY A 59 0.36 46.14 4.32
C GLY A 59 -0.29 44.78 4.04
N LEU A 60 -0.27 43.85 4.99
CA LEU A 60 -0.94 42.55 4.87
C LEU A 60 -2.46 42.68 5.10
N LYS A 61 -3.18 43.14 4.08
CA LYS A 61 -4.60 42.84 3.86
C LYS A 61 -4.75 42.24 2.47
N GLY A 62 -4.87 40.91 2.37
CA GLY A 62 -5.34 40.27 1.12
C GLY A 62 -4.62 39.01 0.62
N LEU A 63 -3.56 38.51 1.28
CA LEU A 63 -3.01 37.20 0.90
C LEU A 63 -3.85 36.09 1.53
N LYS A 64 -4.73 35.49 0.73
CA LYS A 64 -5.49 34.28 1.09
C LYS A 64 -4.46 33.17 1.38
N LEU A 65 -4.23 32.88 2.67
CA LEU A 65 -3.33 31.81 3.07
C LEU A 65 -3.95 30.49 2.60
N GLU A 66 -3.30 29.81 1.66
CA GLU A 66 -3.69 28.46 1.23
C GLU A 66 -3.45 27.48 2.40
N ILE A 67 -4.49 27.20 3.18
CA ILE A 67 -4.44 26.36 4.39
C ILE A 67 -5.23 25.08 4.16
N ILE A 68 -4.70 23.96 4.67
CA ILE A 68 -5.36 22.64 4.66
C ILE A 68 -5.41 22.07 6.08
N HIS A 69 -6.38 21.20 6.35
CA HIS A 69 -6.32 20.33 7.53
C HIS A 69 -5.26 19.25 7.32
N PHE A 70 -4.44 19.05 8.34
CA PHE A 70 -3.36 18.08 8.34
C PHE A 70 -3.36 17.36 9.67
N TYR A 71 -3.57 16.05 9.65
CA TYR A 71 -3.43 15.18 10.80
C TYR A 71 -2.12 14.41 10.71
N ASP A 72 -1.26 14.55 11.71
CA ASP A 72 -0.05 13.73 11.88
C ASP A 72 -0.44 12.45 12.65
N VAL A 73 -0.41 11.30 11.96
CA VAL A 73 -0.93 10.03 12.49
C VAL A 73 -0.09 9.54 13.67
N ARG A 74 1.24 9.71 13.62
CA ARG A 74 2.14 9.27 14.70
C ARG A 74 2.06 10.18 15.91
N LYS A 75 1.97 11.50 15.71
CA LYS A 75 1.90 12.46 16.81
C LYS A 75 0.49 12.59 17.41
N GLY A 76 -0.53 12.10 16.71
CA GLY A 76 -1.92 12.27 17.12
C GLY A 76 -2.38 13.73 17.08
N GLN A 77 -1.82 14.54 16.17
CA GLN A 77 -2.02 15.99 16.18
C GLN A 77 -2.72 16.47 14.90
N LEU A 78 -3.89 17.09 15.09
CA LEU A 78 -4.58 17.86 14.05
C LEU A 78 -4.06 19.30 14.05
N ALA A 79 -3.59 19.76 12.89
CA ALA A 79 -3.13 21.11 12.68
C ALA A 79 -3.64 21.69 11.36
N GLN A 80 -3.71 23.01 11.29
CA GLN A 80 -3.88 23.74 10.04
C GLN A 80 -2.50 24.12 9.51
N LYS A 81 -2.15 23.67 8.30
CA LYS A 81 -0.83 23.90 7.70
C LYS A 81 -0.92 24.67 6.40
N GLN A 82 0.08 25.49 6.14
CA GLN A 82 0.26 26.15 4.84
C GLN A 82 0.58 25.12 3.77
N LEU A 83 -0.18 25.13 2.68
CA LEU A 83 -0.03 24.22 1.55
C LEU A 83 1.41 24.19 1.01
N ALA A 84 2.08 25.34 0.97
CA ALA A 84 3.46 25.47 0.49
C ALA A 84 4.53 24.81 1.39
N LYS A 85 4.17 24.31 2.57
CA LYS A 85 5.08 23.75 3.58
C LYS A 85 4.74 22.30 3.98
N VAL A 86 3.87 21.65 3.23
CA VAL A 86 3.47 20.26 3.46
C VAL A 86 3.84 19.39 2.25
N TYR A 87 3.97 18.09 2.49
CA TYR A 87 4.18 17.08 1.45
C TYR A 87 5.31 17.41 0.48
N GLY A 88 6.47 17.81 1.02
CA GLY A 88 7.64 18.13 0.22
C GLY A 88 8.93 18.06 1.01
N GLN A 89 10.04 18.00 0.27
CA GLN A 89 11.38 17.83 0.79
C GLN A 89 12.35 18.77 0.08
N ASN A 90 13.38 19.20 0.80
CA ASN A 90 14.41 20.06 0.22
C ASN A 90 15.33 19.25 -0.70
N ASN A 91 15.54 19.76 -1.92
CA ASN A 91 16.45 19.26 -2.93
C ASN A 91 16.16 17.81 -3.39
N LEU A 92 14.91 17.36 -3.32
CA LEU A 92 14.53 15.97 -3.65
C LEU A 92 14.96 15.53 -5.06
N TYR A 93 14.73 16.37 -6.07
CA TYR A 93 15.05 16.08 -7.49
C TYR A 93 16.33 16.77 -7.98
N ARG A 94 17.16 17.25 -7.05
CA ARG A 94 18.31 18.07 -7.42
C ARG A 94 19.45 17.17 -7.87
N ASP A 95 19.80 17.27 -9.15
CA ASP A 95 20.84 16.47 -9.76
C ASP A 95 22.14 17.27 -9.88
N LEU A 96 23.12 16.94 -9.05
CA LEU A 96 24.41 17.62 -9.05
C LEU A 96 25.31 17.20 -10.23
N LYS A 97 25.00 16.08 -10.89
CA LYS A 97 25.73 15.58 -12.06
C LYS A 97 25.38 16.34 -13.35
N HIS A 98 24.34 17.17 -13.33
CA HIS A 98 23.97 18.09 -14.42
C HIS A 98 24.24 19.55 -14.04
N PRO A 99 25.51 20.00 -14.08
CA PRO A 99 25.91 21.30 -13.53
C PRO A 99 25.27 22.50 -14.24
N THR A 100 24.87 22.34 -15.51
CA THR A 100 24.21 23.37 -16.32
C THR A 100 22.78 23.65 -15.85
N ASN A 101 22.05 22.62 -15.40
CA ASN A 101 20.72 22.75 -14.84
C ASN A 101 20.47 21.64 -13.80
N VAL A 102 20.83 21.95 -12.56
CA VAL A 102 20.69 20.99 -11.44
C VAL A 102 19.23 20.72 -11.04
N ASP A 103 18.30 21.56 -11.50
CA ASP A 103 16.87 21.46 -11.20
C ASP A 103 16.05 21.02 -12.44
N HIS A 104 16.71 20.46 -13.46
CA HIS A 104 16.08 20.07 -14.73
C HIS A 104 14.92 19.08 -14.58
N LEU A 105 14.99 18.17 -13.60
CA LEU A 105 13.93 17.21 -13.31
C LEU A 105 12.70 17.88 -12.71
N GLU A 106 12.86 18.87 -11.84
CA GLU A 106 11.76 19.67 -11.31
C GLU A 106 11.04 20.44 -12.43
N GLU A 107 11.79 21.00 -13.39
CA GLU A 107 11.20 21.70 -14.53
C GLU A 107 10.36 20.77 -15.41
N LYS A 108 10.88 19.56 -15.70
CA LYS A 108 10.16 18.53 -16.47
C LYS A 108 8.94 18.00 -15.71
N LEU A 109 9.05 17.79 -14.40
CA LEU A 109 7.92 17.41 -13.55
C LEU A 109 6.85 18.50 -13.54
N ALA A 110 7.23 19.78 -13.43
CA ALA A 110 6.30 20.89 -13.46
C ALA A 110 5.52 20.96 -14.79
N HIS A 111 6.18 20.63 -15.91
CA HIS A 111 5.50 20.53 -17.21
C HIS A 111 4.47 19.38 -17.22
N LEU A 112 4.87 18.18 -16.80
CA LEU A 112 3.96 17.03 -16.72
C LEU A 112 2.78 17.30 -15.77
N GLU A 113 3.02 17.92 -14.61
CA GLU A 113 1.99 18.32 -13.67
C GLU A 113 1.02 19.33 -14.28
N GLN A 114 1.52 20.30 -15.07
CA GLN A 114 0.68 21.27 -15.76
C GLN A 114 -0.24 20.59 -16.78
N GLU A 115 0.27 19.68 -17.60
CA GLU A 115 -0.53 18.92 -18.56
C GLU A 115 -1.55 18.02 -17.85
N ALA A 116 -1.12 17.26 -16.84
CA ALA A 116 -2.00 16.40 -16.06
C ALA A 116 -3.09 17.19 -15.33
N SER A 117 -2.78 18.39 -14.81
CA SER A 117 -3.79 19.27 -14.20
C SER A 117 -4.88 19.70 -15.18
N THR A 118 -4.55 19.82 -16.46
CA THR A 118 -5.52 20.16 -17.51
C THR A 118 -6.48 19.00 -17.76
N VAL A 119 -5.96 17.77 -17.83
CA VAL A 119 -6.76 16.54 -17.96
C VAL A 119 -7.66 16.35 -16.74
N LEU A 120 -7.11 16.47 -15.53
CA LEU A 120 -7.88 16.32 -14.28
C LEU A 120 -8.96 17.39 -14.11
N ARG A 121 -8.71 18.61 -14.59
CA ARG A 121 -9.74 19.64 -14.68
C ARG A 121 -10.90 19.22 -15.58
N ALA A 122 -10.61 18.62 -16.74
CA ALA A 122 -11.66 18.14 -17.65
C ALA A 122 -12.50 17.04 -16.97
N VAL A 123 -11.87 16.11 -16.25
CA VAL A 123 -12.58 15.09 -15.45
C VAL A 123 -13.50 15.75 -14.41
N HIS A 124 -13.02 16.77 -13.70
CA HIS A 124 -13.82 17.50 -12.72
C HIS A 124 -15.03 18.23 -13.33
N LEU A 125 -14.84 18.90 -14.47
CA LEU A 125 -15.92 19.59 -15.17
C LEU A 125 -16.97 18.63 -15.76
N ALA A 126 -16.59 17.37 -15.98
CA ALA A 126 -17.45 16.33 -16.51
C ALA A 126 -18.34 15.63 -15.47
N ILE A 127 -18.14 15.89 -14.17
CA ILE A 127 -18.95 15.29 -13.08
C ILE A 127 -20.47 15.42 -13.32
N PRO A 128 -21.01 16.60 -13.69
CA PRO A 128 -22.45 16.73 -13.96
C PRO A 128 -22.93 15.89 -15.14
N HIS A 129 -22.05 15.63 -16.12
CA HIS A 129 -22.34 14.92 -17.36
C HIS A 129 -22.06 13.41 -17.27
N ARG A 130 -21.55 12.91 -16.14
CA ARG A 130 -21.26 11.48 -15.87
C ARG A 130 -20.22 10.85 -16.81
N GLY A 131 -19.54 11.60 -17.66
CA GLY A 131 -18.52 11.05 -18.53
C GLY A 131 -17.68 12.11 -19.24
N PHE A 132 -16.49 11.74 -19.66
CA PHE A 132 -15.52 12.62 -20.31
C PHE A 132 -14.78 11.88 -21.43
N THR A 133 -14.36 12.64 -22.44
CA THR A 133 -13.61 12.12 -23.58
C THR A 133 -12.22 12.74 -23.59
N ILE A 134 -11.19 11.90 -23.68
CA ILE A 134 -9.79 12.32 -23.79
C ILE A 134 -9.09 11.58 -24.93
N SER A 135 -8.10 12.22 -25.52
CA SER A 135 -7.24 11.62 -26.54
C SER A 135 -6.27 10.59 -25.93
N ARG A 136 -5.67 9.73 -26.78
CA ARG A 136 -4.58 8.82 -26.39
C ARG A 136 -3.41 9.60 -25.80
N ALA A 137 -3.08 10.76 -26.37
CA ALA A 137 -2.03 11.63 -25.86
C ALA A 137 -2.30 12.08 -24.42
N GLU A 138 -3.52 12.56 -24.15
CA GLU A 138 -3.93 12.98 -22.79
C GLU A 138 -3.99 11.80 -21.81
N LEU A 139 -4.46 10.63 -22.25
CA LEU A 139 -4.46 9.41 -21.46
C LEU A 139 -3.02 8.94 -21.13
N ALA A 140 -2.10 9.05 -22.09
CA ALA A 140 -0.69 8.76 -21.90
C ALA A 140 -0.05 9.73 -20.88
N THR A 141 -0.33 11.03 -20.98
CA THR A 141 0.08 12.04 -19.99
C THR A 141 -0.45 11.69 -18.61
N LEU A 142 -1.74 11.34 -18.49
CA LEU A 142 -2.34 10.97 -17.21
C LEU A 142 -1.69 9.71 -16.62
N ARG A 143 -1.48 8.65 -17.41
CA ARG A 143 -0.80 7.43 -16.96
C ARG A 143 0.62 7.70 -16.46
N LYS A 144 1.39 8.48 -17.22
CA LYS A 144 2.75 8.87 -16.85
C LYS A 144 2.77 9.71 -15.58
N PHE A 145 1.84 10.64 -15.43
CA PHE A 145 1.66 11.40 -14.21
C PHE A 145 1.36 10.49 -13.01
N LEU A 146 0.39 9.57 -13.11
CA LEU A 146 0.02 8.65 -12.02
C LEU A 146 1.18 7.73 -11.62
N PHE A 147 1.89 7.17 -12.60
CA PHE A 147 3.10 6.38 -12.35
C PHE A 147 4.14 7.18 -11.58
N LEU A 148 4.49 8.37 -12.07
CA LEU A 148 5.52 9.19 -11.47
C LEU A 148 5.12 9.72 -10.09
N MET A 149 3.84 9.98 -9.86
CA MET A 149 3.31 10.33 -8.54
C MET A 149 3.54 9.23 -7.49
N HIS A 150 3.46 7.96 -7.89
CA HIS A 150 3.79 6.83 -7.05
C HIS A 150 5.32 6.66 -6.89
N TYR A 151 6.06 6.78 -8.00
CA TYR A 151 7.51 6.62 -8.04
C TYR A 151 8.27 7.68 -7.23
N ARG A 152 7.75 8.92 -7.18
CA ARG A 152 8.48 10.08 -6.65
C ARG A 152 8.37 10.33 -5.14
N ASN A 153 7.86 9.35 -4.39
CA ASN A 153 7.65 9.48 -2.95
C ASN A 153 8.99 9.64 -2.18
N ASP A 154 8.99 10.38 -1.06
CA ASP A 154 10.20 10.69 -0.29
C ASP A 154 10.93 9.44 0.22
N ALA A 155 10.16 8.45 0.68
CA ALA A 155 10.66 7.16 1.11
C ALA A 155 11.30 6.37 -0.03
N MET A 156 10.92 6.61 -1.28
CA MET A 156 11.41 5.86 -2.45
C MET A 156 12.78 6.38 -2.91
N ALA A 157 13.02 7.70 -2.88
CA ALA A 157 14.27 8.27 -3.40
C ALA A 157 15.57 7.66 -2.83
N THR A 158 15.52 7.11 -1.61
CA THR A 158 16.67 6.45 -0.96
C THR A 158 16.56 4.93 -0.93
N ARG A 159 15.34 4.37 -0.84
CA ARG A 159 15.11 2.93 -0.63
C ARG A 159 14.75 2.14 -1.89
N TYR A 160 14.35 2.81 -2.97
CA TYR A 160 13.79 2.15 -4.16
C TYR A 160 14.77 1.18 -4.80
N PHE A 161 16.03 1.57 -4.95
CA PHE A 161 17.11 0.72 -5.46
C PHE A 161 18.11 0.32 -4.37
N GLU A 162 17.66 0.24 -3.12
CA GLU A 162 18.50 -0.22 -2.02
C GLU A 162 18.72 -1.74 -2.14
N GLU A 163 19.98 -2.15 -2.27
CA GLU A 163 20.38 -3.55 -2.50
C GLU A 163 20.02 -4.48 -1.34
N THR A 164 19.96 -3.95 -0.11
CA THR A 164 19.61 -4.70 1.10
C THR A 164 18.10 -4.85 1.29
N ASN A 165 17.28 -4.15 0.49
CA ASN A 165 15.83 -4.29 0.56
C ASN A 165 15.42 -5.67 0.00
N PRO A 166 14.73 -6.52 0.77
CA PRO A 166 14.29 -7.83 0.29
C PRO A 166 13.43 -7.77 -0.98
N GLN A 167 12.70 -6.67 -1.21
CA GLN A 167 11.91 -6.47 -2.44
C GLN A 167 12.78 -6.32 -3.69
N ASN A 168 14.04 -5.93 -3.53
CA ASN A 168 15.00 -5.77 -4.61
C ASN A 168 15.91 -7.00 -4.80
N ALA A 169 15.69 -8.09 -4.06
CA ALA A 169 16.55 -9.29 -4.16
C ALA A 169 16.75 -9.78 -5.60
N PRO A 170 15.73 -9.80 -6.49
CA PRO A 170 15.93 -10.18 -7.90
C PRO A 170 16.75 -9.16 -8.71
N LEU A 171 16.86 -7.91 -8.26
CA LEU A 171 17.46 -6.78 -8.98
C LEU A 171 18.89 -6.45 -8.53
N VAL A 172 19.40 -7.04 -7.45
CA VAL A 172 20.68 -6.62 -6.83
C VAL A 172 21.83 -6.56 -7.83
N ASP A 173 22.00 -7.58 -8.65
CA ASP A 173 23.10 -7.63 -9.62
C ASP A 173 22.90 -6.62 -10.75
N TRP A 174 21.66 -6.45 -11.21
CA TRP A 174 21.31 -5.42 -12.18
C TRP A 174 21.59 -4.01 -11.63
N ILE A 175 21.21 -3.72 -10.38
CA ILE A 175 21.46 -2.41 -9.75
C ILE A 175 22.96 -2.10 -9.72
N ARG A 176 23.79 -3.07 -9.35
CA ARG A 176 25.26 -2.90 -9.30
C ARG A 176 25.83 -2.62 -10.68
N GLN A 177 25.49 -3.45 -11.66
CA GLN A 177 25.96 -3.26 -13.02
C GLN A 177 25.46 -1.96 -13.64
N TYR A 178 24.21 -1.58 -13.38
CA TYR A 178 23.63 -0.34 -13.86
C TYR A 178 24.38 0.88 -13.31
N LYS A 179 24.74 0.86 -12.01
CA LYS A 179 25.58 1.89 -11.39
C LYS A 179 26.95 1.97 -12.06
N ASP A 180 27.62 0.84 -12.26
CA ASP A 180 28.96 0.80 -12.85
C ASP A 180 28.94 1.31 -14.30
N LYS A 181 28.01 0.81 -15.13
CA LYS A 181 27.89 1.17 -16.55
C LYS A 181 27.58 2.65 -16.75
N ARG A 182 26.79 3.26 -15.86
CA ARG A 182 26.36 4.66 -15.95
C ARG A 182 27.12 5.61 -15.03
N GLN A 183 28.12 5.13 -14.29
CA GLN A 183 28.92 5.92 -13.34
C GLN A 183 28.04 6.63 -12.29
N LEU A 184 27.12 5.86 -11.70
CA LEU A 184 26.19 6.31 -10.65
C LEU A 184 26.72 5.88 -9.28
N ASP A 185 26.79 6.82 -8.33
CA ASP A 185 27.49 6.60 -7.06
C ASP A 185 26.55 6.12 -5.94
N SER A 186 25.23 6.31 -6.12
CA SER A 186 24.24 6.09 -5.07
C SER A 186 22.93 5.48 -5.60
N ASN A 187 22.12 4.91 -4.72
CA ASN A 187 20.77 4.43 -5.08
C ASN A 187 19.87 5.59 -5.54
N SER A 188 20.08 6.78 -4.97
CA SER A 188 19.37 7.99 -5.36
C SER A 188 19.75 8.44 -6.77
N ASP A 189 21.01 8.24 -7.19
CA ASP A 189 21.44 8.52 -8.56
C ASP A 189 20.72 7.60 -9.56
N VAL A 190 20.59 6.31 -9.25
CA VAL A 190 19.82 5.36 -10.08
C VAL A 190 18.35 5.78 -10.17
N TRP A 191 17.77 6.21 -9.06
CA TRP A 191 16.39 6.72 -9.04
C TRP A 191 16.21 8.03 -9.82
N LEU A 192 17.17 8.97 -9.75
CA LEU A 192 17.16 10.19 -10.56
C LEU A 192 17.31 9.89 -12.06
N ASP A 193 18.18 8.94 -12.42
CA ASP A 193 18.37 8.52 -13.82
C ASP A 193 17.10 7.83 -14.37
N GLY A 194 16.45 6.97 -13.58
CA GLY A 194 15.15 6.40 -13.91
C GLY A 194 14.06 7.47 -14.07
N LEU A 195 13.98 8.42 -13.13
CA LEU A 195 13.06 9.56 -13.21
C LEU A 195 13.28 10.37 -14.50
N ARG A 196 14.54 10.61 -14.86
CA ARG A 196 14.92 11.26 -16.11
C ARG A 196 14.44 10.47 -17.32
N TYR A 197 14.75 9.17 -17.38
CA TYR A 197 14.30 8.29 -18.46
C TYR A 197 12.79 8.35 -18.65
N TYR A 198 12.02 8.24 -17.56
CA TYR A 198 10.58 8.33 -17.62
C TYR A 198 10.12 9.69 -18.13
N LEU A 199 10.66 10.80 -17.64
CA LEU A 199 10.26 12.15 -18.04
C LEU A 199 10.60 12.46 -19.50
N GLU A 200 11.77 12.05 -19.97
CA GLU A 200 12.27 12.36 -21.32
C GLU A 200 11.66 11.47 -22.41
N THR A 201 11.33 10.22 -22.06
CA THR A 201 10.81 9.27 -23.04
C THR A 201 9.27 9.36 -23.15
N PRO A 202 8.69 9.50 -24.35
CA PRO A 202 7.25 9.44 -24.55
C PRO A 202 6.66 8.08 -24.12
N HIS A 203 5.46 8.09 -23.53
CA HIS A 203 4.77 6.89 -23.05
C HIS A 203 4.77 5.73 -24.05
N HIS A 204 4.38 5.99 -25.30
CA HIS A 204 4.29 4.96 -26.34
C HIS A 204 5.66 4.36 -26.70
N GLN A 205 6.76 5.12 -26.56
CA GLN A 205 8.10 4.61 -26.80
C GLN A 205 8.57 3.71 -25.65
N ILE A 206 8.28 4.09 -24.39
CA ILE A 206 8.60 3.25 -23.23
C ILE A 206 7.91 1.88 -23.35
N VAL A 207 6.61 1.90 -23.68
CA VAL A 207 5.83 0.67 -23.87
C VAL A 207 6.38 -0.16 -25.02
N ALA A 208 6.69 0.46 -26.16
CA ALA A 208 7.27 -0.24 -27.32
C ALA A 208 8.64 -0.86 -27.01
N THR A 209 9.50 -0.18 -26.26
CA THR A 209 10.79 -0.74 -25.80
C THR A 209 10.56 -1.98 -24.93
N ALA A 210 9.62 -1.92 -23.98
CA ALA A 210 9.30 -3.07 -23.13
C ALA A 210 8.71 -4.25 -23.91
N GLU A 211 7.85 -3.99 -24.89
CA GLU A 211 7.28 -5.00 -25.78
C GLU A 211 8.37 -5.67 -26.65
N ALA A 212 9.32 -4.89 -27.19
CA ALA A 212 10.45 -5.42 -27.94
C ALA A 212 11.34 -6.34 -27.08
N LEU A 213 11.59 -5.97 -25.81
CA LEU A 213 12.31 -6.82 -24.87
C LEU A 213 11.53 -8.12 -24.58
N LYS A 214 10.21 -8.04 -24.40
CA LYS A 214 9.38 -9.24 -24.20
C LYS A 214 9.37 -10.15 -25.42
N GLU A 215 9.41 -9.61 -26.63
CA GLU A 215 9.55 -10.40 -27.86
C GLU A 215 10.93 -11.05 -27.95
N GLN A 216 12.00 -10.32 -27.61
CA GLN A 216 13.38 -10.84 -27.63
C GLN A 216 13.62 -11.95 -26.60
N TYR A 217 13.23 -11.75 -25.36
CA TYR A 217 13.51 -12.68 -24.26
C TYR A 217 12.42 -13.74 -24.07
N GLY A 218 11.20 -13.47 -24.53
CA GLY A 218 10.01 -14.25 -24.24
C GLY A 218 9.34 -13.84 -22.92
N GLN A 219 8.00 -13.77 -22.93
CA GLN A 219 7.21 -13.33 -21.76
C GLN A 219 7.44 -14.20 -20.52
N GLU A 220 7.58 -15.51 -20.68
CA GLU A 220 7.83 -16.44 -19.57
C GLU A 220 9.18 -16.18 -18.91
N ARG A 221 10.23 -15.95 -19.71
CA ARG A 221 11.56 -15.62 -19.22
C ARG A 221 11.58 -14.28 -18.50
N ILE A 222 10.89 -13.26 -19.03
CA ILE A 222 10.75 -11.96 -18.33
C ILE A 222 10.08 -12.17 -16.97
N ASN A 223 9.00 -12.95 -16.91
CA ASN A 223 8.31 -13.26 -15.66
C ASN A 223 9.19 -14.05 -14.68
N GLU A 224 10.05 -14.95 -15.16
CA GLU A 224 11.02 -15.66 -14.34
C GLU A 224 12.10 -14.71 -13.80
N MET A 225 12.66 -13.85 -14.65
CA MET A 225 13.67 -12.86 -14.29
C MET A 225 13.17 -11.94 -13.18
N LEU A 226 11.94 -11.42 -13.31
CA LEU A 226 11.33 -10.55 -12.31
C LEU A 226 11.05 -11.24 -10.96
N ARG A 227 10.99 -12.58 -10.93
CA ARG A 227 10.76 -13.35 -9.68
C ARG A 227 12.05 -13.82 -9.03
N LYS A 228 13.01 -14.26 -9.82
CA LYS A 228 14.21 -14.94 -9.32
C LYS A 228 15.44 -14.04 -9.38
N ARG A 229 15.80 -13.59 -10.58
CA ARG A 229 17.02 -12.83 -10.84
C ARG A 229 16.93 -12.17 -12.20
N VAL A 230 17.01 -10.83 -12.22
CA VAL A 230 17.04 -10.04 -13.44
C VAL A 230 18.41 -10.15 -14.08
N ASP A 231 18.43 -10.27 -15.41
CA ASP A 231 19.66 -10.27 -16.19
C ASP A 231 20.42 -8.94 -15.94
N PRO A 232 21.64 -9.00 -15.40
CA PRO A 232 22.43 -7.79 -15.13
C PRO A 232 22.74 -6.95 -16.37
N GLU A 233 22.75 -7.57 -17.56
CA GLU A 233 22.99 -6.91 -18.86
C GLU A 233 21.74 -6.24 -19.45
N LEU A 234 20.59 -6.29 -18.75
CA LEU A 234 19.34 -5.72 -19.24
C LEU A 234 19.37 -4.17 -19.17
N ASP A 235 19.64 -3.53 -20.30
CA ASP A 235 19.81 -2.07 -20.34
C ASP A 235 18.55 -1.25 -20.04
N ASP A 236 17.37 -1.76 -20.41
CA ASP A 236 16.11 -1.03 -20.41
C ASP A 236 15.10 -1.57 -19.37
N PHE A 237 15.58 -2.00 -18.21
CA PHE A 237 14.72 -2.49 -17.11
C PHE A 237 13.61 -1.49 -16.73
N HIS A 238 13.92 -0.19 -16.73
CA HIS A 238 12.93 0.86 -16.46
C HIS A 238 11.72 0.79 -17.41
N ALA A 239 11.91 0.38 -18.66
CA ALA A 239 10.82 0.20 -19.61
C ALA A 239 9.90 -0.96 -19.19
N ILE A 240 10.47 -2.09 -18.78
CA ILE A 240 9.72 -3.26 -18.29
C ILE A 240 8.89 -2.89 -17.06
N GLU A 241 9.49 -2.20 -16.10
CA GLU A 241 8.81 -1.77 -14.88
C GLU A 241 7.62 -0.83 -15.18
N TYR A 242 7.85 0.16 -16.05
CA TYR A 242 6.80 1.11 -16.44
C TYR A 242 5.67 0.44 -17.21
N GLU A 243 6.01 -0.41 -18.18
CA GLU A 243 5.02 -1.13 -18.98
C GLU A 243 4.17 -2.06 -18.10
N GLY A 244 4.79 -2.69 -17.09
CA GLY A 244 4.09 -3.49 -16.10
C GLY A 244 2.94 -2.70 -15.46
N LEU A 245 3.16 -1.46 -15.03
CA LEU A 245 2.08 -0.63 -14.50
C LEU A 245 1.13 -0.08 -15.57
N ALA A 246 1.62 0.23 -16.77
CA ALA A 246 0.81 0.78 -17.84
C ALA A 246 -0.20 -0.22 -18.43
N ASN A 247 0.18 -1.49 -18.52
CA ASN A 247 -0.60 -2.54 -19.20
C ASN A 247 -1.28 -3.53 -18.23
N TYR A 248 -0.82 -3.64 -16.98
CA TYR A 248 -1.49 -4.52 -16.00
C TYR A 248 -2.79 -3.94 -15.47
N PHE A 249 -3.04 -2.64 -15.68
CA PHE A 249 -4.21 -1.97 -15.14
C PHE A 249 -5.03 -1.24 -16.20
N PHE A 250 -6.35 -1.22 -16.01
CA PHE A 250 -7.25 -0.35 -16.73
C PHE A 250 -7.78 0.77 -15.82
N LEU A 251 -8.07 1.91 -16.43
CA LEU A 251 -8.45 3.13 -15.72
C LEU A 251 -9.97 3.19 -15.49
N GLY A 252 -10.34 3.58 -14.28
CA GLY A 252 -11.69 4.00 -13.87
C GLY A 252 -11.64 5.32 -13.11
N VAL A 253 -12.80 5.98 -13.02
CA VAL A 253 -12.95 7.23 -12.26
C VAL A 253 -14.18 7.11 -11.38
N TRP A 254 -13.99 7.34 -10.08
CA TRP A 254 -15.08 7.32 -9.11
C TRP A 254 -15.29 8.71 -8.50
N GLU A 255 -16.56 9.07 -8.36
CA GLU A 255 -17.02 10.27 -7.65
C GLU A 255 -17.52 9.88 -6.25
N ALA A 256 -17.11 10.61 -5.22
CA ALA A 256 -17.60 10.41 -3.86
C ALA A 256 -19.14 10.55 -3.76
N ALA A 257 -19.76 9.85 -2.81
CA ALA A 257 -21.20 9.99 -2.57
C ALA A 257 -21.59 11.42 -2.15
N PRO A 258 -22.85 11.85 -2.37
CA PRO A 258 -23.33 13.14 -1.85
C PRO A 258 -23.15 13.24 -0.34
N GLY A 259 -22.72 14.41 0.17
CA GLY A 259 -22.47 14.62 1.60
C GLY A 259 -21.21 13.93 2.17
N THR A 260 -20.46 13.23 1.33
CA THR A 260 -19.19 12.57 1.69
C THR A 260 -18.03 13.13 0.88
N GLU A 261 -16.81 12.84 1.33
CA GLU A 261 -15.60 13.22 0.62
C GLU A 261 -14.55 12.11 0.70
N PHE A 262 -13.66 12.07 -0.31
CA PHE A 262 -12.43 11.32 -0.22
C PHE A 262 -11.38 12.07 0.60
N ILE A 263 -10.56 11.33 1.34
CA ILE A 263 -9.45 11.87 2.11
C ILE A 263 -8.11 11.56 1.43
N LEU A 264 -7.12 12.42 1.65
CA LEU A 264 -5.78 12.27 1.07
C LEU A 264 -4.77 11.85 2.13
N GLY A 265 -4.20 10.65 1.98
CA GLY A 265 -3.03 10.23 2.76
C GLY A 265 -1.73 10.87 2.26
N GLY A 266 -0.73 11.01 3.14
CA GLY A 266 0.60 11.49 2.74
C GLY A 266 1.32 10.59 1.72
N ASN A 267 0.95 9.31 1.68
CA ASN A 267 1.33 8.34 0.66
C ASN A 267 0.18 8.05 -0.34
N GLY A 268 -0.78 8.98 -0.48
CA GLY A 268 -2.06 8.79 -1.18
C GLY A 268 -2.02 8.52 -2.69
N PHE A 269 -0.82 8.39 -3.28
CA PHE A 269 -0.65 8.15 -4.71
C PHE A 269 -0.16 6.74 -4.97
N GLY A 270 -1.04 5.95 -5.60
CA GLY A 270 -0.80 4.52 -5.82
C GLY A 270 -1.05 3.72 -4.55
N LEU A 271 -2.02 4.13 -3.72
CA LEU A 271 -2.52 3.32 -2.60
C LEU A 271 -3.02 2.01 -3.16
N TRP A 272 -2.57 0.89 -2.62
CA TRP A 272 -2.99 -0.40 -3.12
C TRP A 272 -4.05 -1.02 -2.20
N GLU A 273 -4.96 -1.75 -2.82
CA GLU A 273 -6.02 -2.50 -2.15
C GLU A 273 -6.17 -3.87 -2.82
N GLY A 274 -6.59 -4.85 -2.01
CA GLY A 274 -6.98 -6.19 -2.44
C GLY A 274 -5.84 -7.12 -2.84
N LEU A 275 -6.17 -8.41 -2.93
CA LEU A 275 -5.30 -9.50 -3.37
C LEU A 275 -5.94 -10.24 -4.55
N VAL A 276 -5.16 -10.53 -5.59
CA VAL A 276 -5.50 -11.53 -6.61
C VAL A 276 -4.47 -12.64 -6.55
N TYR A 277 -4.87 -13.89 -6.35
CA TYR A 277 -3.94 -15.01 -6.13
C TYR A 277 -2.86 -14.66 -5.10
N ASN A 278 -3.28 -14.03 -3.99
CA ASN A 278 -2.40 -13.60 -2.90
C ASN A 278 -1.34 -12.55 -3.30
N THR A 279 -1.43 -11.99 -4.50
CA THR A 279 -0.57 -10.91 -4.95
C THR A 279 -1.26 -9.57 -4.68
N PRO A 280 -0.62 -8.63 -3.96
CA PRO A 280 -1.22 -7.36 -3.61
C PRO A 280 -1.47 -6.44 -4.81
N GLY A 281 -2.45 -5.56 -4.65
CA GLY A 281 -2.75 -4.47 -5.57
C GLY A 281 -3.69 -4.87 -6.68
N VAL A 282 -4.88 -5.37 -6.31
CA VAL A 282 -6.04 -5.47 -7.20
C VAL A 282 -6.36 -4.09 -7.79
N HIS A 283 -6.39 -3.09 -6.91
CA HIS A 283 -6.60 -1.69 -7.26
C HIS A 283 -5.38 -0.86 -6.87
N ARG A 284 -5.09 0.18 -7.66
CA ARG A 284 -4.29 1.33 -7.25
C ARG A 284 -5.17 2.58 -7.26
N LEU A 285 -5.27 3.23 -6.12
CA LEU A 285 -6.11 4.40 -5.91
C LEU A 285 -5.23 5.66 -5.89
N TYR A 286 -5.73 6.70 -6.56
CA TYR A 286 -5.09 8.00 -6.65
C TYR A 286 -6.14 9.07 -6.33
N VAL A 287 -6.15 9.52 -5.07
CA VAL A 287 -7.09 10.56 -4.62
C VAL A 287 -6.60 11.90 -5.14
N VAL A 288 -7.31 12.47 -6.11
CA VAL A 288 -6.92 13.73 -6.78
C VAL A 288 -7.72 14.93 -6.27
N SER A 289 -8.82 14.69 -5.55
CA SER A 289 -9.62 15.71 -4.87
C SER A 289 -10.56 15.04 -3.86
N PRO A 290 -11.27 15.83 -3.01
CA PRO A 290 -12.33 15.30 -2.15
C PRO A 290 -13.50 14.67 -2.90
N ARG A 291 -13.64 14.91 -4.21
CA ARG A 291 -14.74 14.40 -5.02
C ARG A 291 -14.34 13.30 -5.99
N ILE A 292 -13.08 13.21 -6.39
CA ILE A 292 -12.62 12.30 -7.45
C ILE A 292 -11.43 11.46 -6.99
N VAL A 293 -11.55 10.16 -7.21
CA VAL A 293 -10.44 9.21 -7.16
C VAL A 293 -10.27 8.57 -8.54
N ILE A 294 -9.02 8.49 -9.01
CA ILE A 294 -8.67 7.69 -10.18
C ILE A 294 -8.28 6.30 -9.70
N VAL A 295 -8.83 5.30 -10.36
CA VAL A 295 -8.62 3.89 -10.02
C VAL A 295 -7.92 3.22 -11.19
N LEU A 296 -6.83 2.52 -10.91
CA LEU A 296 -6.23 1.57 -11.83
C LEU A 296 -6.56 0.17 -11.30
N ARG A 297 -7.41 -0.58 -12.01
CA ARG A 297 -7.83 -1.94 -11.65
C ARG A 297 -7.09 -2.96 -12.50
N ARG A 298 -6.61 -4.06 -11.90
CA ARG A 298 -5.89 -5.11 -12.64
C ARG A 298 -6.75 -5.66 -13.79
N THR A 299 -6.15 -5.81 -14.96
CA THR A 299 -6.83 -6.30 -16.17
C THR A 299 -7.34 -7.74 -16.05
N ILE A 300 -6.76 -8.55 -15.16
CA ILE A 300 -7.25 -9.91 -14.86
C ILE A 300 -8.71 -9.91 -14.38
N LEU A 301 -9.17 -8.83 -13.73
CA LEU A 301 -10.57 -8.69 -13.29
C LEU A 301 -11.56 -8.45 -14.45
N ARG A 302 -11.08 -8.37 -15.69
CA ARG A 302 -11.96 -8.40 -16.87
C ARG A 302 -12.33 -9.81 -17.31
N GLN A 303 -11.65 -10.83 -16.78
CA GLN A 303 -11.90 -12.21 -17.17
C GLN A 303 -13.12 -12.78 -16.44
N PRO A 304 -13.91 -13.64 -17.10
CA PRO A 304 -14.94 -14.44 -16.42
C PRO A 304 -14.33 -15.19 -15.23
N HIS A 305 -15.05 -15.26 -14.10
CA HIS A 305 -14.62 -15.92 -12.85
C HIS A 305 -13.50 -15.23 -12.04
N ALA A 306 -13.02 -14.06 -12.46
CA ALA A 306 -12.00 -13.34 -11.70
C ALA A 306 -12.49 -12.80 -10.33
N ASN A 307 -13.81 -12.78 -10.11
CA ASN A 307 -14.45 -12.39 -8.85
C ASN A 307 -14.70 -13.58 -7.89
N ASP A 308 -14.11 -14.75 -8.16
CA ASP A 308 -14.20 -15.88 -7.24
C ASP A 308 -13.55 -15.52 -5.89
N PRO A 309 -14.26 -15.65 -4.74
CA PRO A 309 -13.71 -15.35 -3.41
C PRO A 309 -12.49 -16.19 -3.01
N SER A 310 -12.21 -17.30 -3.72
CA SER A 310 -10.99 -18.10 -3.56
C SER A 310 -9.77 -17.49 -4.25
N VAL A 311 -9.99 -16.58 -5.21
CA VAL A 311 -8.97 -15.92 -6.04
C VAL A 311 -8.81 -14.45 -5.67
N LEU A 312 -9.93 -13.77 -5.38
CA LEU A 312 -10.02 -12.34 -5.16
C LEU A 312 -10.45 -12.04 -3.73
N TYR A 313 -9.65 -11.23 -3.05
CA TYR A 313 -10.02 -10.58 -1.80
C TYR A 313 -9.96 -9.07 -1.99
N SER A 314 -11.11 -8.40 -2.01
CA SER A 314 -11.17 -6.95 -2.17
C SER A 314 -12.49 -6.39 -1.67
N CYS A 315 -12.47 -5.24 -0.99
CA CYS A 315 -13.66 -4.50 -0.59
C CYS A 315 -14.18 -3.54 -1.67
N LEU A 316 -13.48 -3.45 -2.81
CA LEU A 316 -13.76 -2.53 -3.91
C LEU A 316 -13.98 -3.25 -5.25
N ALA A 317 -13.94 -4.59 -5.26
CA ALA A 317 -14.10 -5.38 -6.48
C ALA A 317 -15.47 -5.23 -7.13
N ASP A 318 -16.51 -5.13 -6.30
CA ASP A 318 -17.90 -5.04 -6.75
C ASP A 318 -18.27 -3.67 -7.30
N VAL A 319 -17.45 -2.65 -7.05
CA VAL A 319 -17.66 -1.31 -7.62
C VAL A 319 -17.42 -1.40 -9.13
N GLU A 320 -18.40 -0.99 -9.93
CA GLU A 320 -18.28 -1.09 -11.38
C GLU A 320 -17.21 -0.13 -11.94
N ILE A 321 -16.50 -0.60 -12.97
CA ILE A 321 -15.66 0.24 -13.83
C ILE A 321 -15.99 -0.14 -15.29
N PRO A 322 -16.87 0.62 -15.97
CA PRO A 322 -17.24 0.35 -17.34
C PRO A 322 -16.04 0.40 -18.28
N GLN A 323 -16.09 -0.38 -19.36
CA GLN A 323 -15.08 -0.27 -20.41
C GLN A 323 -15.27 1.06 -21.16
N PRO A 324 -14.21 1.84 -21.39
CA PRO A 324 -14.33 3.07 -22.15
C PRO A 324 -14.70 2.78 -23.60
N SER A 325 -15.56 3.63 -24.19
CA SER A 325 -15.79 3.57 -25.63
C SER A 325 -14.61 4.20 -26.36
N VAL A 326 -14.17 3.55 -27.44
CA VAL A 326 -12.96 3.93 -28.17
C VAL A 326 -13.32 4.30 -29.60
N SER A 327 -12.90 5.50 -30.01
CA SER A 327 -12.98 5.96 -31.39
C SER A 327 -11.57 6.12 -31.95
N LEU A 328 -11.16 5.20 -32.83
CA LEU A 328 -9.84 5.21 -33.44
C LEU A 328 -9.75 6.31 -34.51
N ALA A 329 -8.61 7.00 -34.57
CA ALA A 329 -8.31 7.98 -35.61
C ALA A 329 -8.21 7.31 -36.98
N ASP A 330 -7.57 6.14 -37.05
CA ASP A 330 -7.65 5.26 -38.22
C ASP A 330 -8.79 4.25 -38.07
N LYS A 331 -9.88 4.46 -38.80
CA LYS A 331 -11.04 3.55 -38.78
C LYS A 331 -10.78 2.22 -39.51
N LYS A 332 -9.77 2.16 -40.38
CA LYS A 332 -9.46 0.98 -41.20
C LYS A 332 -8.53 0.01 -40.49
N ILE A 333 -7.74 0.47 -39.51
CA ILE A 333 -6.74 -0.37 -38.85
C ILE A 333 -7.34 -1.62 -38.21
N TYR A 334 -8.54 -1.52 -37.62
CA TYR A 334 -9.19 -2.67 -37.00
C TYR A 334 -9.62 -3.70 -38.04
N GLN A 335 -10.16 -3.26 -39.17
CA GLN A 335 -10.53 -4.14 -40.28
C GLN A 335 -9.31 -4.85 -40.85
N GLN A 336 -8.18 -4.14 -41.00
CA GLN A 336 -6.91 -4.69 -41.46
C GLN A 336 -6.31 -5.70 -40.46
N ALA A 337 -6.40 -5.41 -39.16
CA ALA A 337 -5.92 -6.31 -38.12
C ALA A 337 -6.78 -7.59 -38.05
N MET A 338 -8.11 -7.48 -38.22
CA MET A 338 -9.01 -8.62 -38.27
C MET A 338 -8.87 -9.45 -39.54
N SER A 339 -8.52 -8.84 -40.67
CA SER A 339 -8.28 -9.55 -41.93
C SER A 339 -6.85 -10.07 -42.09
N ALA A 340 -6.00 -9.89 -41.07
CA ALA A 340 -4.63 -10.37 -41.09
C ALA A 340 -4.58 -11.92 -41.17
N PRO A 341 -3.66 -12.50 -41.95
CA PRO A 341 -3.51 -13.96 -42.08
C PRO A 341 -3.36 -14.73 -40.76
N THR A 342 -2.85 -14.08 -39.71
CA THR A 342 -2.72 -14.67 -38.37
C THR A 342 -3.07 -13.63 -37.31
N GLU A 343 -3.56 -14.10 -36.17
CA GLU A 343 -3.84 -13.24 -35.01
C GLU A 343 -2.59 -12.52 -34.50
N ALA A 344 -1.42 -13.18 -34.58
CA ALA A 344 -0.14 -12.58 -34.21
C ALA A 344 0.20 -11.38 -35.10
N LEU A 345 -0.03 -11.49 -36.42
CA LEU A 345 0.19 -10.39 -37.35
C LEU A 345 -0.84 -9.26 -37.15
N GLY A 346 -2.10 -9.60 -36.86
CA GLY A 346 -3.13 -8.62 -36.49
C GLY A 346 -2.76 -7.83 -35.24
N ARG A 347 -2.24 -8.49 -34.20
CA ARG A 347 -1.71 -7.83 -33.00
C ARG A 347 -0.54 -6.90 -33.32
N LYS A 348 0.45 -7.38 -34.08
CA LYS A 348 1.60 -6.56 -34.51
C LYS A 348 1.18 -5.30 -35.28
N LEU A 349 0.15 -5.37 -36.12
CA LEU A 349 -0.40 -4.20 -36.82
C LEU A 349 -0.97 -3.16 -35.84
N ILE A 350 -1.74 -3.61 -34.85
CA ILE A 350 -2.32 -2.73 -33.81
C ILE A 350 -1.23 -2.13 -32.94
N ASP A 351 -0.21 -2.90 -32.56
CA ASP A 351 0.90 -2.43 -31.73
C ASP A 351 1.75 -1.41 -32.49
N HIS A 352 2.05 -1.68 -33.77
CA HIS A 352 2.69 -0.69 -34.62
C HIS A 352 1.85 0.58 -34.75
N TYR A 353 0.54 0.47 -35.01
CA TYR A 353 -0.36 1.61 -35.08
C TYR A 353 -0.29 2.49 -33.82
N ARG A 354 -0.31 1.90 -32.62
CA ARG A 354 -0.27 2.62 -31.33
C ARG A 354 0.96 3.51 -31.15
N THR A 355 2.06 3.20 -31.84
CA THR A 355 3.31 4.00 -31.83
C THR A 355 3.27 5.20 -32.81
N THR A 356 2.30 5.22 -33.72
CA THR A 356 2.19 6.29 -34.72
C THR A 356 1.68 7.60 -34.11
N LYS A 357 2.00 8.72 -34.77
CA LYS A 357 1.42 10.03 -34.45
C LYS A 357 -0.10 10.06 -34.65
N LEU A 358 -0.62 9.29 -35.61
CA LEU A 358 -2.05 9.22 -35.89
C LEU A 358 -2.83 8.62 -34.72
N ALA A 359 -2.33 7.52 -34.13
CA ALA A 359 -2.95 6.89 -32.98
C ALA A 359 -3.02 7.80 -31.74
N GLN A 360 -2.16 8.82 -31.64
CA GLN A 360 -2.24 9.79 -30.53
C GLN A 360 -3.56 10.58 -30.52
N GLY A 361 -4.25 10.64 -31.66
CA GLY A 361 -5.59 11.23 -31.81
C GLY A 361 -6.76 10.26 -31.56
N ASP A 362 -6.52 9.00 -31.17
CA ASP A 362 -7.60 8.10 -30.75
C ASP A 362 -8.32 8.70 -29.54
N MET A 363 -9.65 8.65 -29.52
CA MET A 363 -10.46 9.21 -28.45
C MET A 363 -11.05 8.10 -27.57
N PHE A 364 -10.97 8.30 -26.26
CA PHE A 364 -11.49 7.40 -25.23
C PHE A 364 -12.54 8.14 -24.42
N THR A 365 -13.75 7.61 -24.37
CA THR A 365 -14.82 8.15 -23.52
C THR A 365 -15.00 7.26 -22.29
N PHE A 366 -14.79 7.84 -21.12
CA PHE A 366 -14.91 7.19 -19.82
C PHE A 366 -16.17 7.66 -19.10
N GLU A 367 -16.75 6.75 -18.32
CA GLU A 367 -17.83 7.08 -17.39
C GLU A 367 -17.26 7.43 -16.00
N ILE A 368 -17.93 8.34 -15.30
CA ILE A 368 -17.65 8.70 -13.90
C ILE A 368 -18.71 8.06 -13.02
N ILE A 369 -18.33 7.00 -12.31
CA ILE A 369 -19.23 6.27 -11.43
C ILE A 369 -19.35 6.99 -10.10
N LYS A 370 -20.56 7.36 -9.72
CA LYS A 370 -20.84 7.88 -8.38
C LYS A 370 -20.98 6.73 -7.41
N LEU A 371 -20.17 6.77 -6.37
CA LEU A 371 -20.19 5.78 -5.31
C LEU A 371 -21.37 5.98 -4.37
N SER A 372 -21.78 4.88 -3.74
CA SER A 372 -22.53 4.91 -2.49
C SER A 372 -21.67 5.43 -1.35
N GLN A 373 -22.32 5.78 -0.24
CA GLN A 373 -21.64 6.24 0.97
C GLN A 373 -20.72 5.16 1.54
N GLU A 374 -21.15 3.89 1.53
CA GLU A 374 -20.37 2.75 2.00
C GLU A 374 -19.11 2.53 1.15
N GLU A 375 -19.23 2.56 -0.18
CA GLU A 375 -18.09 2.46 -1.09
C GLU A 375 -17.12 3.63 -0.94
N THR A 376 -17.63 4.85 -0.72
CA THR A 376 -16.79 6.03 -0.44
C THR A 376 -15.99 5.83 0.85
N TYR A 377 -16.61 5.30 1.90
CA TYR A 377 -15.92 4.98 3.14
C TYR A 377 -14.93 3.82 2.98
N ALA A 378 -15.22 2.82 2.15
CA ALA A 378 -14.27 1.74 1.84
C ALA A 378 -13.01 2.29 1.14
N VAL A 379 -13.15 3.25 0.22
CA VAL A 379 -11.99 3.95 -0.39
C VAL A 379 -11.20 4.72 0.68
N ASN A 380 -11.87 5.45 1.56
CA ASN A 380 -11.20 6.20 2.64
C ASN A 380 -10.51 5.28 3.65
N GLU A 381 -11.08 4.12 3.94
CA GLU A 381 -10.48 3.11 4.79
C GLU A 381 -9.14 2.65 4.23
N VAL A 382 -9.01 2.44 2.92
CA VAL A 382 -7.72 2.12 2.27
C VAL A 382 -6.68 3.22 2.53
N ALA A 383 -7.08 4.49 2.44
CA ALA A 383 -6.18 5.62 2.72
C ALA A 383 -5.76 5.66 4.20
N LEU A 384 -6.68 5.46 5.14
CA LEU A 384 -6.39 5.41 6.58
C LEU A 384 -5.44 4.25 6.90
N LEU A 385 -5.73 3.07 6.39
CA LEU A 385 -4.93 1.87 6.59
C LEU A 385 -3.49 2.05 6.08
N ASN A 386 -3.32 2.56 4.86
CA ASN A 386 -2.00 2.80 4.28
C ASN A 386 -1.24 3.92 5.00
N SER A 387 -1.93 4.92 5.56
CA SER A 387 -1.28 6.00 6.32
C SER A 387 -0.66 5.53 7.64
N ASN A 388 -1.17 4.44 8.22
CA ASN A 388 -0.68 3.90 9.50
C ASN A 388 0.68 3.20 9.40
N ILE A 389 1.01 2.70 8.21
CA ILE A 389 2.19 1.86 7.96
C ILE A 389 3.46 2.71 7.98
N GLN A 390 3.37 3.97 7.51
CA GLN A 390 4.52 4.84 7.34
C GLN A 390 4.90 5.56 8.64
N ASP A 391 6.20 5.78 8.85
CA ASP A 391 6.72 6.50 10.02
C ASP A 391 6.38 8.00 10.00
N ASN A 392 6.09 8.56 8.82
CA ASN A 392 5.66 9.94 8.61
C ASN A 392 4.19 10.04 8.16
N GLY A 393 3.37 9.03 8.49
CA GLY A 393 1.96 8.95 8.10
C GLY A 393 1.15 10.21 8.42
N SER A 394 0.38 10.69 7.45
CA SER A 394 -0.50 11.85 7.63
C SER A 394 -1.77 11.76 6.80
N ILE A 395 -2.80 12.50 7.21
CA ILE A 395 -4.09 12.61 6.51
C ILE A 395 -4.44 14.08 6.28
N THR A 396 -4.98 14.38 5.11
CA THR A 396 -5.56 15.67 4.74
C THR A 396 -7.00 15.47 4.28
N PHE A 397 -7.88 16.39 4.71
CA PHE A 397 -9.31 16.37 4.44
C PHE A 397 -9.84 17.81 4.36
N SER A 398 -10.98 18.02 3.69
CA SER A 398 -11.56 19.35 3.52
C SER A 398 -12.55 19.67 4.62
N SER A 399 -13.45 18.73 4.90
CA SER A 399 -14.59 18.93 5.80
C SER A 399 -14.40 18.18 7.12
N PRO A 400 -14.33 18.88 8.27
CA PRO A 400 -14.30 18.25 9.59
C PRO A 400 -15.49 17.32 9.87
N SER A 401 -16.68 17.64 9.36
CA SER A 401 -17.87 16.78 9.56
C SER A 401 -17.78 15.49 8.73
N CYS A 402 -17.44 15.59 7.44
CA CYS A 402 -17.27 14.41 6.58
C CYS A 402 -16.13 13.51 7.08
N MET A 403 -15.05 14.11 7.59
CA MET A 403 -13.95 13.35 8.20
C MET A 403 -14.38 12.64 9.48
N LEU A 404 -15.20 13.29 10.33
CA LEU A 404 -15.75 12.65 11.53
C LEU A 404 -16.61 11.43 11.17
N ASP A 405 -17.48 11.55 10.16
CA ASP A 405 -18.30 10.43 9.70
C ASP A 405 -17.47 9.31 9.07
N THR A 406 -16.42 9.68 8.31
CA THR A 406 -15.44 8.71 7.79
C THR A 406 -14.76 7.95 8.92
N LEU A 407 -14.38 8.62 10.02
CA LEU A 407 -13.80 7.95 11.18
C LEU A 407 -14.82 7.04 11.89
N ARG A 408 -16.08 7.44 12.03
CA ARG A 408 -17.13 6.57 12.60
C ARG A 408 -17.28 5.27 11.80
N ALA A 409 -17.32 5.39 10.47
CA ALA A 409 -17.38 4.25 9.57
C ALA A 409 -16.12 3.37 9.70
N TYR A 410 -14.94 3.97 9.69
CA TYR A 410 -13.67 3.25 9.83
C TYR A 410 -13.53 2.51 11.18
N MET A 411 -13.92 3.16 12.29
CA MET A 411 -13.89 2.52 13.61
C MET A 411 -14.83 1.31 13.67
N SER A 412 -16.00 1.41 13.03
CA SER A 412 -17.00 0.33 12.97
C SER A 412 -16.69 -0.76 11.94
N SER A 413 -15.80 -0.48 10.98
CA SER A 413 -15.46 -1.41 9.90
C SER A 413 -14.85 -2.71 10.42
N LYS A 414 -15.20 -3.84 9.79
CA LYS A 414 -14.61 -5.16 10.09
C LYS A 414 -13.41 -5.49 9.20
N ASN A 415 -13.03 -4.58 8.31
CA ASN A 415 -11.93 -4.77 7.38
C ASN A 415 -10.59 -4.58 8.09
N THR A 416 -9.79 -5.63 8.15
CA THR A 416 -8.47 -5.64 8.79
C THR A 416 -7.34 -5.88 7.78
N PHE A 417 -7.62 -5.72 6.48
CA PHE A 417 -6.76 -6.11 5.36
C PHE A 417 -5.29 -5.68 5.48
N LEU A 418 -5.02 -4.50 6.04
CA LEU A 418 -3.66 -3.94 6.20
C LEU A 418 -3.20 -3.86 7.67
N GLY A 419 -3.87 -4.54 8.59
CA GLY A 419 -3.49 -4.58 10.01
C GLY A 419 -3.49 -3.20 10.69
N GLY A 420 -4.38 -2.29 10.28
CA GLY A 420 -4.35 -0.89 10.70
C GLY A 420 -4.59 -0.70 12.20
N LYS A 421 -3.75 0.11 12.84
CA LYS A 421 -3.90 0.51 14.25
C LYS A 421 -4.96 1.61 14.38
N LYS A 422 -6.23 1.22 14.43
CA LYS A 422 -7.37 2.16 14.56
C LYS A 422 -7.20 3.18 15.69
N SER A 423 -6.59 2.77 16.81
CA SER A 423 -6.32 3.64 17.97
C SER A 423 -5.51 4.89 17.64
N LEU A 424 -4.72 4.89 16.55
CA LEU A 424 -3.97 6.07 16.09
C LEU A 424 -4.86 7.22 15.65
N PHE A 425 -6.16 6.99 15.40
CA PHE A 425 -7.11 8.03 15.01
C PHE A 425 -8.05 8.46 16.14
N ASN A 426 -7.96 7.87 17.33
CA ASN A 426 -8.75 8.30 18.49
C ASN A 426 -8.56 9.80 18.81
N PRO A 427 -7.32 10.35 18.80
CA PRO A 427 -7.13 11.78 19.05
C PRO A 427 -7.84 12.66 18.02
N LEU A 428 -7.82 12.25 16.74
CA LEU A 428 -8.54 12.96 15.69
C LEU A 428 -10.05 12.88 15.89
N TYR A 429 -10.57 11.69 16.22
CA TYR A 429 -11.98 11.46 16.47
C TYR A 429 -12.51 12.34 17.60
N GLU A 430 -11.81 12.39 18.73
CA GLU A 430 -12.17 13.23 19.88
C GLU A 430 -12.15 14.71 19.51
N LYS A 431 -11.09 15.15 18.82
CA LYS A 431 -10.94 16.56 18.41
C LYS A 431 -12.07 16.97 17.47
N LEU A 432 -12.36 16.19 16.44
CA LEU A 432 -13.43 16.48 15.48
C LEU A 432 -14.81 16.42 16.13
N SER A 433 -15.05 15.47 17.05
CA SER A 433 -16.30 15.40 17.81
C SER A 433 -16.53 16.69 18.62
N SER A 434 -15.49 17.23 19.27
CA SER A 434 -15.59 18.50 20.00
C SER A 434 -15.85 19.71 19.09
N MET A 435 -15.29 19.70 17.88
CA MET A 435 -15.46 20.78 16.89
C MET A 435 -16.88 20.80 16.31
N VAL A 436 -17.46 19.63 16.04
CA VAL A 436 -18.81 19.50 15.45
C VAL A 436 -19.90 19.66 16.51
N ALA A 437 -19.65 19.25 17.75
CA ALA A 437 -20.60 19.40 18.87
C ALA A 437 -20.79 20.86 19.35
N SER A 438 -19.99 21.80 18.84
CA SER A 438 -20.13 23.23 19.16
C SER A 438 -20.83 24.04 18.06
N PRO A 439 -22.17 24.06 18.03
CA PRO A 439 -22.91 25.22 17.56
C PRO A 439 -23.64 25.90 18.74
N HIS A 440 -23.59 27.24 18.76
CA HIS A 440 -24.32 28.09 19.70
C HIS A 440 -25.80 27.69 19.88
N THR A 441 -26.19 27.26 21.09
CA THR A 441 -27.49 27.56 21.75
C THR A 441 -27.45 27.08 23.21
N PRO A 442 -28.20 27.72 24.13
CA PRO A 442 -27.92 27.69 25.56
C PRO A 442 -28.38 26.38 26.22
N SER A 443 -27.61 26.02 27.25
CA SER A 443 -27.86 24.98 28.25
C SER A 443 -29.34 24.77 28.56
N SER A 444 -29.86 23.60 28.20
CA SER A 444 -30.91 22.92 28.97
C SER A 444 -30.36 21.59 29.42
N ALA A 445 -30.13 21.51 30.72
CA ALA A 445 -29.87 20.29 31.44
C ALA A 445 -31.09 19.37 31.33
N ASP A 446 -30.90 18.17 30.81
CA ASP A 446 -31.65 17.01 31.27
C ASP A 446 -30.81 15.76 31.04
N GLY A 447 -30.29 15.25 32.16
CA GLY A 447 -29.51 14.03 32.20
C GLY A 447 -30.40 12.80 32.02
N ARG A 448 -30.11 12.01 30.99
CA ARG A 448 -30.36 10.56 31.02
C ARG A 448 -29.14 9.82 30.48
N PRO A 449 -28.59 8.83 31.21
CA PRO A 449 -27.49 8.03 30.72
C PRO A 449 -27.98 7.07 29.62
N MET A 450 -27.32 7.10 28.46
CA MET A 450 -27.54 6.11 27.40
C MET A 450 -26.98 4.75 27.83
N VAL A 451 -27.86 3.78 27.88
CA VAL A 451 -27.56 2.35 28.05
C VAL A 451 -26.88 1.84 26.78
N SER A 452 -25.71 1.21 26.93
CA SER A 452 -25.03 0.48 25.87
C SER A 452 -25.79 -0.82 25.56
N PRO A 453 -26.14 -1.12 24.30
CA PRO A 453 -26.65 -2.44 23.97
C PRO A 453 -25.47 -3.39 23.77
N THR A 454 -25.13 -4.13 24.82
CA THR A 454 -24.53 -5.46 24.64
C THR A 454 -25.63 -6.38 24.13
N SER A 455 -25.46 -6.97 22.95
CA SER A 455 -26.13 -8.22 22.64
C SER A 455 -25.18 -9.18 21.89
N PRO A 456 -25.23 -10.49 22.23
CA PRO A 456 -24.21 -11.47 21.89
C PRO A 456 -24.57 -12.23 20.62
N LEU A 457 -23.61 -12.48 19.74
CA LEU A 457 -23.71 -13.55 18.74
C LEU A 457 -22.30 -13.91 18.25
N GLY A 458 -21.99 -15.21 18.33
CA GLY A 458 -20.67 -15.85 18.19
C GLY A 458 -19.66 -15.13 17.30
N THR A 459 -18.60 -14.64 17.94
CA THR A 459 -17.45 -14.02 17.30
C THR A 459 -16.30 -15.02 17.29
N ASP A 460 -16.02 -15.64 16.14
CA ASP A 460 -14.61 -15.92 15.83
C ASP A 460 -13.85 -14.60 16.00
N SER A 461 -12.90 -14.56 16.93
CA SER A 461 -12.14 -13.34 17.21
C SER A 461 -11.35 -12.91 15.97
N ASP A 462 -10.99 -11.62 15.88
CA ASP A 462 -10.13 -11.10 14.81
C ASP A 462 -8.81 -11.89 14.68
N ALA A 463 -8.29 -12.39 15.81
CA ALA A 463 -7.14 -13.28 15.86
C ALA A 463 -7.43 -14.67 15.26
N ASP A 464 -8.65 -15.19 15.42
CA ASP A 464 -9.08 -16.48 14.85
C ASP A 464 -9.13 -16.43 13.34
N ARG A 465 -9.58 -15.30 12.77
CA ARG A 465 -9.63 -15.10 11.31
C ARG A 465 -8.24 -14.94 10.71
N GLN A 466 -7.35 -14.20 11.36
CA GLN A 466 -5.96 -14.04 10.93
C GLN A 466 -5.20 -15.37 10.97
N PHE A 467 -5.41 -16.15 12.03
CA PHE A 467 -4.81 -17.46 12.17
C PHE A 467 -5.37 -18.47 11.16
N HIS A 468 -6.69 -18.52 10.97
CA HIS A 468 -7.31 -19.38 9.95
C HIS A 468 -6.81 -19.05 8.53
N THR A 469 -6.66 -17.76 8.25
CA THR A 469 -6.10 -17.27 6.99
C THR A 469 -4.65 -17.73 6.82
N PHE A 470 -3.81 -17.58 7.85
CA PHE A 470 -2.43 -18.07 7.85
C PHE A 470 -2.33 -19.58 7.65
N LEU A 471 -3.17 -20.38 8.31
CA LEU A 471 -3.22 -21.84 8.11
C LEU A 471 -3.59 -22.21 6.67
N ARG A 472 -4.52 -21.49 6.05
CA ARG A 472 -4.89 -21.68 4.64
C ARG A 472 -3.73 -21.34 3.70
N TYR A 473 -3.01 -20.26 3.98
CA TYR A 473 -1.80 -19.85 3.23
C TYR A 473 -0.70 -20.92 3.26
N MET A 474 -0.47 -21.49 4.45
CA MET A 474 0.51 -22.54 4.67
C MET A 474 0.17 -23.83 3.90
N LEU A 475 -1.11 -24.25 3.86
CA LEU A 475 -1.53 -25.47 3.16
C LEU A 475 -1.45 -25.37 1.63
N LEU A 476 -1.67 -24.18 1.09
CA LEU A 476 -1.60 -23.92 -0.35
C LEU A 476 -0.16 -23.69 -0.86
N GLN A 477 0.85 -23.96 -0.03
CA GLN A 477 2.28 -23.74 -0.29
C GLN A 477 2.65 -22.32 -0.74
N GLY A 478 1.89 -21.31 -0.31
CA GLY A 478 2.14 -19.90 -0.65
C GLY A 478 3.28 -19.23 0.13
N VAL A 479 3.82 -19.92 1.14
CA VAL A 479 4.90 -19.43 2.01
C VAL A 479 5.95 -20.54 2.14
N GLU A 480 7.16 -20.28 1.67
CA GLU A 480 8.31 -21.15 1.92
C GLU A 480 8.87 -20.84 3.31
N PHE A 481 9.00 -21.89 4.13
CA PHE A 481 9.64 -21.78 5.44
C PHE A 481 11.04 -22.37 5.37
N PRO A 482 12.03 -21.78 6.07
CA PRO A 482 13.40 -22.32 6.11
C PRO A 482 13.47 -23.77 6.62
N SER A 483 12.52 -24.18 7.46
CA SER A 483 12.37 -25.54 7.94
C SER A 483 10.95 -25.78 8.50
N ASP A 484 10.59 -27.05 8.75
CA ASP A 484 9.34 -27.41 9.44
C ASP A 484 9.27 -26.80 10.85
N TYR A 485 10.43 -26.66 11.52
CA TYR A 485 10.51 -26.02 12.83
C TYR A 485 10.05 -24.57 12.76
N ASN A 486 10.55 -23.82 11.78
CA ASN A 486 10.18 -22.42 11.59
C ASN A 486 8.68 -22.25 11.34
N ARG A 487 8.10 -23.13 10.51
CA ARG A 487 6.65 -23.16 10.26
C ARG A 487 5.89 -23.39 11.57
N SER A 488 6.19 -24.47 12.26
CA SER A 488 5.45 -24.90 13.46
C SER A 488 5.68 -23.98 14.65
N TYR A 489 6.84 -23.33 14.74
CA TYR A 489 7.14 -22.29 15.73
C TYR A 489 6.26 -21.05 15.54
N LEU A 490 6.10 -20.58 14.29
CA LEU A 490 5.22 -19.45 13.98
C LEU A 490 3.74 -19.80 14.20
N VAL A 491 3.31 -20.99 13.78
CA VAL A 491 1.96 -21.50 14.05
C VAL A 491 1.67 -21.51 15.55
N TYR A 492 2.59 -22.04 16.35
CA TYR A 492 2.46 -22.08 17.81
C TYR A 492 2.36 -20.67 18.42
N GLN A 493 3.20 -19.74 17.97
CA GLN A 493 3.13 -18.35 18.43
C GLN A 493 1.78 -17.72 18.12
N MET A 494 1.26 -17.89 16.91
CA MET A 494 -0.03 -17.32 16.53
C MET A 494 -1.19 -17.98 17.27
N ALA A 495 -1.15 -19.31 17.47
CA ALA A 495 -2.17 -20.06 18.21
C ALA A 495 -2.23 -19.71 19.72
N THR A 496 -1.18 -19.06 20.24
CA THR A 496 -1.02 -18.72 21.67
C THR A 496 -0.86 -17.22 21.95
N ALA A 497 -0.93 -16.36 20.92
CA ALA A 497 -0.66 -14.92 21.02
C ALA A 497 -1.72 -14.13 21.80
N GLY A 498 -2.93 -14.65 22.00
CA GLY A 498 -4.00 -13.96 22.71
C GLY A 498 -4.97 -14.89 23.45
N PRO A 499 -5.53 -14.47 24.60
CA PRO A 499 -6.50 -15.25 25.36
C PRO A 499 -7.89 -15.34 24.70
N THR A 500 -8.12 -14.60 23.61
CA THR A 500 -9.40 -14.51 22.89
C THR A 500 -9.50 -15.44 21.67
N LEU A 501 -8.51 -16.30 21.42
CA LEU A 501 -8.52 -17.23 20.28
C LEU A 501 -9.45 -18.42 20.55
N GLU A 502 -10.63 -18.44 19.95
CA GLU A 502 -11.65 -19.47 20.13
C GLU A 502 -11.62 -20.56 19.02
N ASN A 503 -10.77 -20.42 18.00
CA ASN A 503 -10.75 -21.38 16.89
C ASN A 503 -10.32 -22.80 17.33
N ALA A 504 -10.98 -23.80 16.75
CA ALA A 504 -10.81 -25.21 17.09
C ALA A 504 -9.36 -25.72 16.90
N PHE A 505 -8.62 -25.17 15.94
CA PHE A 505 -7.24 -25.56 15.67
C PHE A 505 -6.29 -25.11 16.79
N SER A 506 -6.45 -23.88 17.28
CA SER A 506 -5.68 -23.34 18.40
C SER A 506 -6.07 -24.02 19.70
N ALA A 507 -7.37 -24.31 19.90
CA ALA A 507 -7.85 -25.09 21.03
C ALA A 507 -7.23 -26.50 21.04
N ASN A 508 -7.12 -27.14 19.88
CA ASN A 508 -6.47 -28.44 19.74
C ASN A 508 -4.97 -28.38 20.10
N ILE A 509 -4.22 -27.39 19.60
CA ILE A 509 -2.81 -27.20 19.96
C ILE A 509 -2.64 -27.04 21.47
N ARG A 510 -3.44 -26.16 22.09
CA ARG A 510 -3.38 -25.91 23.54
C ARG A 510 -3.77 -27.14 24.35
N SER A 511 -4.82 -27.86 23.94
CA SER A 511 -5.24 -29.09 24.61
C SER A 511 -4.15 -30.17 24.56
N MET A 512 -3.49 -30.35 23.40
CA MET A 512 -2.36 -31.29 23.28
C MET A 512 -1.18 -30.85 24.14
N GLU A 513 -0.83 -29.57 24.14
CA GLU A 513 0.22 -29.02 24.99
C GLU A 513 -0.09 -29.26 26.49
N ASP A 514 -1.30 -28.91 26.94
CA ASP A 514 -1.71 -29.02 28.34
C ASP A 514 -1.75 -30.48 28.82
N GLU A 515 -2.28 -31.39 28.01
CA GLU A 515 -2.33 -32.82 28.32
C GLU A 515 -0.91 -33.42 28.40
N ALA A 516 -0.04 -33.08 27.44
CA ALA A 516 1.35 -33.53 27.45
C ALA A 516 2.10 -33.00 28.67
N ILE A 517 1.93 -31.71 29.01
CA ILE A 517 2.52 -31.11 30.21
C ILE A 517 1.99 -31.78 31.49
N ALA A 518 0.69 -32.09 31.57
CA ALA A 518 0.10 -32.76 32.72
C ALA A 518 0.69 -34.16 32.94
N LYS A 519 0.82 -34.95 31.87
CA LYS A 519 1.44 -36.29 31.94
C LYS A 519 2.93 -36.21 32.28
N LEU A 520 3.66 -35.27 31.68
CA LEU A 520 5.08 -35.05 31.96
C LEU A 520 5.34 -34.59 33.40
N LYS A 521 4.46 -33.77 33.99
CA LYS A 521 4.56 -33.38 35.41
C LYS A 521 4.53 -34.59 36.35
N GLY A 522 3.85 -35.68 35.99
CA GLY A 522 3.85 -36.93 36.74
C GLY A 522 5.15 -37.73 36.62
N SER A 523 5.87 -37.59 35.49
CA SER A 523 7.11 -38.32 35.21
C SER A 523 8.38 -37.58 35.63
N TYR A 524 8.32 -36.25 35.79
CA TYR A 524 9.46 -35.44 36.18
C TYR A 524 9.52 -35.20 37.69
N ALA A 525 10.73 -35.28 38.25
CA ALA A 525 10.98 -34.85 39.62
C ALA A 525 10.57 -33.37 39.82
N PRO A 526 10.05 -33.02 41.01
CA PRO A 526 9.74 -31.63 41.33
C PRO A 526 10.99 -30.76 41.25
N PRO A 527 10.83 -29.46 40.91
CA PRO A 527 11.97 -28.56 40.80
C PRO A 527 12.66 -28.42 42.16
N PRO A 528 14.00 -28.37 42.20
CA PRO A 528 14.72 -28.15 43.45
C PRO A 528 14.30 -26.81 44.08
N PRO A 529 14.22 -26.71 45.41
CA PRO A 529 13.75 -25.51 46.08
C PRO A 529 14.64 -24.30 45.73
N SER A 530 14.00 -23.18 45.41
CA SER A 530 14.61 -21.97 44.84
C SER A 530 15.76 -21.35 45.65
N ARG A 531 15.96 -21.77 46.90
CA ARG A 531 17.04 -21.30 47.79
C ARG A 531 18.41 -21.94 47.50
N LEU A 532 18.50 -22.99 46.68
CA LEU A 532 19.75 -23.72 46.40
C LEU A 532 20.38 -23.40 45.03
N THR A 533 19.76 -22.56 44.21
CA THR A 533 20.23 -22.29 42.85
C THR A 533 20.46 -20.79 42.67
N GLY A 534 21.72 -20.39 42.45
CA GLY A 534 22.06 -19.01 42.10
C GLY A 534 21.33 -18.49 40.84
N PRO A 535 21.49 -17.20 40.49
CA PRO A 535 20.82 -16.62 39.35
C PRO A 535 21.19 -17.38 38.07
N ARG A 536 20.18 -17.97 37.41
CA ARG A 536 20.37 -18.78 36.20
C ARG A 536 20.23 -17.91 34.94
N PRO A 537 21.05 -18.13 33.90
CA PRO A 537 20.88 -17.46 32.62
C PRO A 537 19.50 -17.75 32.04
N ILE A 538 18.91 -16.76 31.36
CA ILE A 538 17.60 -16.92 30.73
C ILE A 538 17.76 -17.86 29.54
N GLN A 539 17.06 -18.99 29.58
CA GLN A 539 17.04 -19.98 28.51
C GLN A 539 15.81 -19.74 27.62
N ARG A 540 16.00 -19.69 26.30
CA ARG A 540 14.92 -19.61 25.31
C ARG A 540 15.20 -20.56 24.17
N LEU A 541 14.15 -21.11 23.56
CA LEU A 541 14.31 -21.84 22.29
C LEU A 541 14.82 -20.90 21.20
N LYS A 542 15.68 -21.41 20.31
CA LYS A 542 16.07 -20.72 19.08
C LYS A 542 14.84 -20.40 18.23
N GLU A 543 14.76 -19.20 17.66
CA GLU A 543 13.63 -18.79 16.81
C GLU A 543 13.73 -19.36 15.38
N VAL A 544 14.94 -19.75 14.96
CA VAL A 544 15.21 -20.30 13.63
C VAL A 544 16.14 -21.51 13.74
N LEU A 545 15.80 -22.57 13.01
CA LEU A 545 16.63 -23.77 12.85
C LEU A 545 16.81 -24.10 11.37
N SER A 546 17.98 -24.61 11.00
CA SER A 546 18.21 -25.20 9.68
C SER A 546 17.34 -26.45 9.47
N VAL A 547 17.24 -26.95 8.23
CA VAL A 547 16.46 -28.15 7.89
C VAL A 547 16.91 -29.37 8.71
N ASP A 548 18.22 -29.56 8.89
CA ASP A 548 18.76 -30.70 9.63
C ASP A 548 18.56 -30.56 11.14
N GLU A 549 18.77 -29.36 11.70
CA GLU A 549 18.46 -29.07 13.11
C GLU A 549 16.96 -29.23 13.40
N SER A 550 16.10 -28.81 12.47
CA SER A 550 14.64 -28.98 12.55
C SER A 550 14.25 -30.45 12.60
N ARG A 551 14.85 -31.29 11.74
CA ARG A 551 14.62 -32.74 11.74
C ARG A 551 15.04 -33.34 13.08
N GLN A 552 16.23 -32.99 13.56
CA GLN A 552 16.75 -33.47 14.84
C GLN A 552 15.87 -33.03 16.02
N PHE A 553 15.38 -31.78 16.01
CA PHE A 553 14.47 -31.26 17.03
C PHE A 553 13.19 -32.10 17.12
N PHE A 554 12.50 -32.31 16.00
CA PHE A 554 11.24 -33.07 16.03
C PHE A 554 11.45 -34.55 16.33
N THR A 555 12.54 -35.17 15.87
CA THR A 555 12.88 -36.54 16.27
C THR A 555 13.11 -36.64 17.78
N THR A 556 13.78 -35.65 18.36
CA THR A 556 14.02 -35.58 19.80
C THR A 556 12.71 -35.40 20.56
N MET A 557 11.88 -34.43 20.15
CA MET A 557 10.59 -34.15 20.79
C MET A 557 9.59 -35.30 20.65
N ALA A 558 9.60 -36.04 19.54
CA ALA A 558 8.76 -37.22 19.36
C ALA A 558 9.03 -38.31 20.40
N ARG A 559 10.29 -38.51 20.82
CA ARG A 559 10.63 -39.46 21.90
C ARG A 559 9.97 -39.11 23.23
N PHE A 560 9.74 -37.82 23.48
CA PHE A 560 9.05 -37.35 24.69
C PHE A 560 7.53 -37.37 24.54
N MET A 561 7.01 -37.04 23.36
CA MET A 561 5.57 -36.86 23.12
C MET A 561 4.85 -38.16 22.77
N ASP A 562 5.41 -39.01 21.90
CA ASP A 562 4.74 -40.21 21.39
C ASP A 562 4.35 -41.20 22.50
N PRO A 563 5.19 -41.47 23.53
CA PRO A 563 4.81 -42.37 24.63
C PRO A 563 3.67 -41.84 25.50
N LEU A 564 3.41 -40.54 25.48
CA LEU A 564 2.32 -39.92 26.25
C LEU A 564 0.96 -40.15 25.58
N GLY A 565 0.94 -40.57 24.31
CA GLY A 565 -0.28 -40.77 23.52
C GLY A 565 -1.06 -39.48 23.26
N VAL A 566 -0.40 -38.32 23.30
CA VAL A 566 -1.04 -37.01 23.14
C VAL A 566 -0.84 -36.52 21.71
N GLY A 567 -1.77 -36.89 20.82
CA GLY A 567 -1.66 -36.62 19.38
C GLY A 567 -0.71 -37.58 18.65
N LYS A 568 -0.66 -37.48 17.31
CA LYS A 568 0.28 -38.20 16.46
C LYS A 568 0.41 -37.52 15.10
N ARG A 569 1.54 -37.72 14.43
CA ARG A 569 1.66 -37.38 13.00
C ARG A 569 0.62 -38.17 12.20
N SER A 570 -0.06 -37.50 11.27
CA SER A 570 -1.08 -38.11 10.43
C SER A 570 -0.83 -37.74 8.96
N HIS A 571 -1.55 -38.40 8.05
CA HIS A 571 -1.52 -38.04 6.62
C HIS A 571 -2.20 -36.69 6.33
N ASP A 572 -2.91 -36.11 7.29
CA ASP A 572 -3.45 -34.76 7.19
C ASP A 572 -2.36 -33.73 7.55
N PRO A 573 -1.99 -32.83 6.62
CA PRO A 573 -0.98 -31.80 6.86
C PRO A 573 -1.31 -30.89 8.03
N LEU A 574 -2.59 -30.55 8.25
CA LEU A 574 -3.02 -29.68 9.35
C LEU A 574 -2.81 -30.35 10.71
N SER A 575 -3.23 -31.61 10.84
CA SER A 575 -3.01 -32.40 12.05
C SER A 575 -1.52 -32.56 12.37
N THR A 576 -0.67 -32.76 11.36
CA THR A 576 0.79 -32.84 11.54
C THR A 576 1.36 -31.50 12.03
N VAL A 577 0.93 -30.38 11.45
CA VAL A 577 1.35 -29.05 11.88
C VAL A 577 0.87 -28.75 13.31
N ALA A 578 -0.36 -29.10 13.66
CA ALA A 578 -0.88 -28.91 15.01
C ALA A 578 -0.07 -29.71 16.05
N TYR A 579 0.29 -30.95 15.71
CA TYR A 579 1.12 -31.81 16.56
C TYR A 579 2.53 -31.24 16.75
N GLU A 580 3.16 -30.79 15.67
CA GLU A 580 4.48 -30.16 15.70
C GLU A 580 4.47 -28.82 16.46
N ALA A 581 3.44 -28.01 16.29
CA ALA A 581 3.25 -26.77 17.07
C ALA A 581 3.09 -27.06 18.56
N ALA A 582 2.36 -28.12 18.95
CA ALA A 582 2.27 -28.54 20.34
C ALA A 582 3.63 -29.01 20.90
N MET A 583 4.47 -29.69 20.10
CA MET A 583 5.85 -30.01 20.50
C MET A 583 6.68 -28.76 20.83
N ILE A 584 6.53 -27.68 20.05
CA ILE A 584 7.20 -26.40 20.34
C ILE A 584 6.75 -25.85 21.70
N GLY A 585 5.46 -25.92 22.01
CA GLY A 585 4.93 -25.49 23.31
C GLY A 585 5.47 -26.30 24.48
N VAL A 586 5.46 -27.62 24.37
CA VAL A 586 6.04 -28.52 25.39
C VAL A 586 7.53 -28.25 25.58
N ALA A 587 8.30 -28.11 24.50
CA ALA A 587 9.71 -27.76 24.57
C ALA A 587 9.93 -26.41 25.27
N LYS A 588 9.12 -25.40 24.94
CA LYS A 588 9.16 -24.08 25.58
C LYS A 588 8.84 -24.17 27.08
N TRP A 589 7.88 -25.01 27.47
CA TRP A 589 7.57 -25.27 28.87
C TRP A 589 8.73 -25.95 29.61
N ILE A 590 9.37 -26.97 29.01
CA ILE A 590 10.54 -27.65 29.59
C ILE A 590 11.66 -26.64 29.85
N VAL A 591 12.01 -25.84 28.83
CA VAL A 591 13.06 -24.81 28.92
C VAL A 591 12.76 -23.79 30.03
N LEU A 592 11.51 -23.34 30.16
CA LEU A 592 11.13 -22.29 31.12
C LEU A 592 10.90 -22.80 32.55
N ARG A 593 10.34 -23.99 32.72
CA ARG A 593 9.83 -24.49 34.03
C ARG A 593 10.57 -25.71 34.56
N ARG A 594 11.31 -26.41 33.71
CA ARG A 594 12.08 -27.60 34.04
C ARG A 594 13.51 -27.58 33.43
N PRO A 595 14.26 -26.46 33.53
CA PRO A 595 15.60 -26.39 32.94
C PRO A 595 16.62 -27.38 33.52
N HIS A 596 16.35 -27.95 34.71
CA HIS A 596 17.15 -29.01 35.33
C HIS A 596 16.85 -30.41 34.77
N ASN A 597 15.69 -30.57 34.11
CA ASN A 597 15.31 -31.77 33.37
C ASN A 597 15.38 -31.53 31.86
N LEU A 598 16.02 -30.43 31.43
CA LEU A 598 16.35 -30.24 30.03
C LEU A 598 17.30 -31.39 29.68
N ALA A 599 16.81 -32.38 28.93
CA ALA A 599 17.65 -33.45 28.45
C ALA A 599 18.81 -32.84 27.65
N ASP A 600 20.00 -33.44 27.73
CA ASP A 600 21.16 -33.04 26.90
C ASP A 600 20.76 -32.92 25.42
N ASP A 601 19.80 -33.74 25.00
CA ASP A 601 19.22 -33.76 23.66
C ASP A 601 18.50 -32.45 23.25
N LEU A 602 18.00 -31.63 24.18
CA LEU A 602 17.34 -30.35 23.88
C LEU A 602 18.26 -29.13 23.97
N GLN A 603 19.43 -29.28 24.58
CA GLN A 603 20.41 -28.22 24.73
C GLN A 603 20.84 -27.57 23.40
N PRO A 604 21.03 -28.30 22.27
CA PRO A 604 21.40 -27.72 20.98
C PRO A 604 20.40 -26.69 20.42
N PHE A 605 19.15 -26.74 20.90
CA PHE A 605 18.04 -25.90 20.42
C PHE A 605 17.74 -24.71 21.35
N VAL A 606 18.54 -24.51 22.39
CA VAL A 606 18.35 -23.47 23.41
C VAL A 606 19.43 -22.41 23.30
N HIS A 607 19.02 -21.14 23.30
CA HIS A 607 19.88 -19.98 23.43
C HIS A 607 20.01 -19.57 24.91
N LEU A 608 21.25 -19.32 25.35
CA LEU A 608 21.57 -18.79 26.67
C LEU A 608 21.79 -17.28 26.58
N THR A 609 20.95 -16.49 27.24
CA THR A 609 21.21 -15.05 27.38
C THR A 609 22.02 -14.82 28.66
N PRO A 610 23.21 -14.19 28.58
CA PRO A 610 23.97 -13.83 29.78
C PRO A 610 23.16 -12.85 30.65
N LEU A 611 23.26 -13.02 31.97
CA LEU A 611 22.70 -12.06 32.92
C LEU A 611 23.64 -10.85 32.98
N ASN A 612 23.17 -9.69 32.54
CA ASN A 612 23.83 -8.40 32.77
C ASN A 612 23.60 -7.93 34.22
#